data_AF-A9BVJ2-F1
#
_entry.id   AF-A9BVJ2-F1
#
_cell.length_a   1.000
_cell.length_b   1.000
_cell.length_c   1.000
_cell.angle_alpha   90.00
_cell.angle_beta   90.00
_cell.angle_gamma   90.00
#
_symmetry.space_group_name_H-M   'P 1'
#
loop_
_entity.id
_entity.type
_entity.pdbx_description
1 polymer ?
#
loop_
_entity_poly.entity_id
_entity_poly.type
_entity_poly.pdbx_seq_one_letter_code
_entity_poly.pdbx_strand_id
1 'polypeptide(L)'
;MPAAIQRNPGTHMLVEINKDGMLIHARVKNARSPAIERGKRTAAITGIVVHQTDANTARSSLNSYRNPKANGAHLLIDETHLHVHSLDTFEPKAPGAL
;
A
#
# COMPACT_ATOMS: atom_id res chain seq x y z
N MET A 1 -43.69 -17.10 -5.04
CA MET A 1 -42.48 -16.92 -4.20
C MET A 1 -41.27 -16.97 -5.11
N PRO A 2 -40.54 -15.88 -5.38
CA PRO A 2 -39.33 -15.98 -6.19
C PRO A 2 -38.21 -16.61 -5.35
N ALA A 3 -37.51 -17.58 -5.94
CA ALA A 3 -36.39 -18.28 -5.34
C ALA A 3 -35.25 -17.29 -5.04
N ALA A 4 -34.72 -17.34 -3.82
CA ALA A 4 -33.54 -16.61 -3.45
C ALA A 4 -32.37 -17.10 -4.31
N ILE A 5 -31.77 -16.18 -5.08
CA ILE A 5 -30.52 -16.41 -5.79
C ILE A 5 -29.44 -16.63 -4.73
N GLN A 6 -29.10 -17.89 -4.48
CA GLN A 6 -28.01 -18.27 -3.60
C GLN A 6 -26.71 -17.94 -4.32
N ARG A 7 -26.25 -16.69 -4.18
CA ARG A 7 -24.93 -16.27 -4.67
C ARG A 7 -23.89 -17.07 -3.89
N ASN A 8 -23.25 -18.01 -4.57
CA ASN A 8 -22.14 -18.77 -4.02
C ASN A 8 -21.01 -17.77 -3.67
N PRO A 9 -20.63 -17.60 -2.38
CA PRO A 9 -19.57 -16.67 -1.99
C PRO A 9 -18.21 -17.30 -2.31
N GLY A 10 -17.91 -17.42 -3.60
CA GLY A 10 -16.55 -17.64 -4.06
C GLY A 10 -15.70 -16.45 -3.62
N THR A 11 -14.76 -16.73 -2.72
CA THR A 11 -13.64 -15.94 -2.18
C THR A 11 -13.21 -14.70 -2.98
N HIS A 12 -14.03 -13.65 -3.04
CA HIS A 12 -13.53 -12.32 -3.34
C HIS A 12 -12.93 -11.81 -2.03
N MET A 13 -11.61 -11.96 -1.86
CA MET A 13 -10.93 -11.39 -0.71
C MET A 13 -11.18 -9.89 -0.68
N LEU A 14 -11.75 -9.42 0.41
CA LEU A 14 -12.02 -8.01 0.65
C LEU A 14 -10.68 -7.26 0.64
N VAL A 15 -10.66 -6.15 -0.08
CA VAL A 15 -9.54 -5.20 -0.05
C VAL A 15 -9.83 -4.22 1.08
N GLU A 16 -8.99 -4.23 2.11
CA GLU A 16 -9.14 -3.36 3.29
C GLU A 16 -7.94 -2.43 3.44
N ILE A 17 -8.13 -1.30 4.12
CA ILE A 17 -7.03 -0.44 4.57
C ILE A 17 -7.01 -0.47 6.09
N ASN A 18 -5.86 -0.84 6.67
CA ASN A 18 -5.72 -0.89 8.12
C ASN A 18 -5.51 0.51 8.73
N LYS A 19 -5.49 0.58 10.06
CA LYS A 19 -5.29 1.84 10.82
C LYS A 19 -3.99 2.60 10.51
N ASP A 20 -3.01 1.91 9.94
CA ASP A 20 -1.70 2.44 9.60
C ASP A 20 -1.62 2.87 8.12
N GLY A 21 -2.77 2.90 7.42
CA GLY A 21 -2.87 3.30 6.01
C GLY A 21 -2.44 2.21 5.03
N MET A 22 -2.24 0.98 5.49
CA MET A 22 -1.70 -0.10 4.68
C MET A 22 -2.80 -0.96 4.10
N LEU A 23 -2.70 -1.27 2.81
CA LEU A 23 -3.62 -2.15 2.09
C LEU A 23 -3.46 -3.61 2.55
N ILE A 24 -4.57 -4.28 2.84
CA ILE A 24 -4.64 -5.68 3.25
C ILE A 24 -5.38 -6.49 2.19
N HIS A 25 -4.69 -7.45 1.58
CA HIS A 25 -5.22 -8.39 0.58
C HIS A 25 -4.21 -9.54 0.36
N ALA A 26 -4.62 -10.75 -0.06
CA ALA A 26 -3.68 -11.89 -0.20
C ALA A 26 -2.53 -11.66 -1.19
N ARG A 27 -2.77 -10.84 -2.21
CA ARG A 27 -1.75 -10.49 -3.23
C ARG A 27 -0.89 -9.28 -2.85
N VAL A 28 -1.09 -8.74 -1.65
CA VAL A 28 -0.38 -7.55 -1.16
C VAL A 28 0.69 -7.97 -0.16
N LYS A 29 1.91 -7.47 -0.37
CA LYS A 29 3.01 -7.57 0.57
C LYS A 29 3.27 -6.20 1.17
N ASN A 30 3.00 -6.04 2.46
CA ASN A 30 3.26 -4.79 3.17
C ASN A 30 4.76 -4.71 3.51
N ALA A 31 5.43 -3.66 3.03
CA ALA A 31 6.87 -3.46 3.21
C ALA A 31 7.17 -2.00 3.61
N ARG A 32 6.40 -1.49 4.58
CA ARG A 32 6.53 -0.11 5.09
C ARG A 32 7.97 0.19 5.50
N SER A 33 8.49 1.33 5.07
CA SER A 33 9.87 1.77 5.30
C SER A 33 9.88 3.13 5.99
N PRO A 34 9.84 3.20 7.33
CA PRO A 34 9.72 4.46 8.07
C PRO A 34 10.85 5.46 7.79
N ALA A 35 12.04 4.98 7.40
CA ALA A 35 13.22 5.81 7.14
C ALA A 35 13.08 6.76 5.94
N ILE A 36 12.08 6.55 5.09
CA ILE A 36 11.83 7.36 3.89
C ILE A 36 10.48 8.11 3.94
N GLU A 37 9.79 8.06 5.08
CA GLU A 37 8.55 8.82 5.26
C GLU A 37 8.83 10.33 5.34
N ARG A 38 7.97 11.15 4.72
CA ARG A 38 8.17 12.61 4.59
C ARG A 38 7.13 13.47 5.31
N GLY A 39 6.37 12.89 6.23
CA GLY A 39 5.30 13.57 6.97
C GLY A 39 3.92 13.34 6.38
N LYS A 40 2.90 13.89 7.03
CA LYS A 40 1.50 13.76 6.58
C LYS A 40 1.25 14.65 5.37
N ARG A 41 0.77 14.05 4.27
CA ARG A 41 0.33 14.81 3.11
C ARG A 41 -1.04 15.45 3.38
N THR A 42 -1.12 16.76 3.20
CA THR A 42 -2.35 17.56 3.45
C THR A 42 -3.10 17.91 2.18
N ALA A 43 -2.42 17.89 1.02
CA ALA A 43 -3.04 18.13 -0.28
C ALA A 43 -3.59 16.84 -0.88
N ALA A 44 -4.67 16.95 -1.66
CA ALA A 44 -5.24 15.84 -2.40
C ALA A 44 -4.22 15.21 -3.37
N ILE A 45 -4.36 13.90 -3.61
CA ILE A 45 -3.61 13.18 -4.65
C ILE A 45 -4.33 13.42 -5.98
N THR A 46 -3.66 14.07 -6.93
CA THR A 46 -4.27 14.47 -8.21
C THR A 46 -3.81 13.64 -9.40
N GLY A 47 -2.85 12.74 -9.20
CA GLY A 47 -2.29 11.92 -10.28
C GLY A 47 -1.56 10.70 -9.76
N ILE A 48 -1.42 9.72 -10.66
CA ILE A 48 -0.65 8.50 -10.45
C ILE A 48 0.52 8.57 -11.44
N VAL A 49 1.74 8.49 -10.92
CA VAL A 49 2.95 8.38 -11.73
C VAL A 49 3.40 6.92 -11.72
N VAL A 50 3.45 6.31 -12.91
CA VAL A 50 3.93 4.93 -13.09
C VAL A 50 5.29 4.99 -13.77
N HIS A 51 6.28 4.33 -13.18
CA HIS A 51 7.59 4.11 -13.78
C HIS A 51 7.96 2.63 -13.63
N GLN A 52 8.67 2.09 -14.61
CA GLN A 52 9.25 0.75 -14.52
C GLN A 52 10.59 0.84 -13.79
N THR A 53 10.89 -0.13 -12.94
CA THR A 53 12.23 -0.27 -12.35
C THR A 53 13.06 -1.23 -13.21
N ASP A 54 14.33 -0.92 -13.43
CA ASP A 54 15.26 -1.81 -14.16
C ASP A 54 15.83 -2.93 -13.25
N ALA A 55 15.17 -3.20 -12.12
CA ALA A 55 15.68 -4.10 -11.11
C ALA A 55 15.10 -5.52 -11.28
N ASN A 56 15.98 -6.52 -11.27
CA ASN A 56 15.58 -7.93 -11.46
C ASN A 56 14.74 -8.51 -10.31
N THR A 57 14.63 -7.84 -9.16
CA THR A 57 13.80 -8.27 -8.03
C THR A 57 13.22 -7.08 -7.28
N ALA A 58 12.04 -7.26 -6.69
CA ALA A 58 11.44 -6.28 -5.77
C ALA A 58 12.42 -5.90 -4.64
N ARG A 59 13.15 -6.87 -4.07
CA ARG A 59 14.12 -6.62 -3.01
C ARG A 59 15.24 -5.67 -3.45
N SER A 60 15.71 -5.79 -4.69
CA SER A 60 16.72 -4.90 -5.24
C SER A 60 16.22 -3.45 -5.31
N SER A 61 14.99 -3.23 -5.80
CA SER A 61 14.36 -1.90 -5.79
C SER A 61 14.20 -1.32 -4.39
N LEU A 62 13.89 -2.17 -3.39
CA LEU A 62 13.60 -1.75 -2.02
C LEU A 62 14.83 -1.54 -1.14
N ASN A 63 16.00 -2.06 -1.52
CA ASN A 63 17.20 -1.93 -0.69
C ASN A 63 17.65 -0.47 -0.49
N SER A 64 17.35 0.40 -1.46
CA SER A 64 17.64 1.84 -1.35
C SER A 64 16.92 2.50 -0.17
N TYR A 65 15.76 1.96 0.25
CA TYR A 65 14.94 2.53 1.32
C TYR A 65 15.55 2.36 2.71
N ARG A 66 16.64 1.59 2.82
CA ARG A 66 17.46 1.51 4.05
C ARG A 66 18.22 2.80 4.32
N ASN A 67 18.46 3.60 3.28
CA ASN A 67 19.14 4.88 3.42
C ASN A 67 18.12 5.95 3.82
N PRO A 68 18.35 6.68 4.93
CA PRO A 68 17.45 7.75 5.34
C PRO A 68 17.23 8.76 4.23
N LYS A 69 15.98 9.19 4.04
CA LYS A 69 15.58 10.18 3.02
C LYS A 69 15.85 9.76 1.56
N ALA A 70 16.11 8.47 1.29
CA ALA A 70 16.14 7.98 -0.08
C ALA A 70 14.84 8.31 -0.82
N ASN A 71 14.95 8.47 -2.14
CA ASN A 71 13.76 8.60 -2.98
C ASN A 71 13.11 7.23 -3.11
N GLY A 72 11.79 7.18 -2.98
CA GLY A 72 11.02 5.95 -3.08
C GLY A 72 9.66 6.14 -3.72
N ALA A 73 8.99 5.03 -3.95
CA ALA A 73 7.63 4.94 -4.45
C ALA A 73 6.67 4.44 -3.35
N HIS A 74 5.42 4.88 -3.42
CA HIS A 74 4.35 4.40 -2.52
C HIS A 74 3.99 2.94 -2.81
N LEU A 75 4.09 2.53 -4.06
CA LEU A 75 3.71 1.21 -4.54
C LEU A 75 4.83 0.67 -5.43
N LEU A 76 5.11 -0.62 -5.30
CA LEU A 76 5.92 -1.38 -6.26
C LEU A 76 5.10 -2.57 -6.70
N ILE A 77 5.01 -2.83 -7.99
CA ILE A 77 4.32 -4.01 -8.53
C ILE A 77 5.40 -4.88 -9.14
N ASP A 78 5.55 -6.11 -8.63
CA ASP A 78 6.33 -7.14 -9.30
C ASP A 78 5.41 -8.06 -10.12
N GLU A 79 5.99 -9.03 -10.83
CA GLU A 79 5.25 -9.95 -11.71
C GLU A 79 4.12 -10.72 -11.00
N THR A 80 4.16 -10.81 -9.67
CA THR A 80 3.33 -11.71 -8.87
C THR A 80 2.56 -11.01 -7.74
N HIS A 81 3.08 -9.90 -7.21
CA HIS A 81 2.58 -9.24 -6.02
C HIS A 81 2.63 -7.71 -6.13
N LEU A 82 1.67 -7.06 -5.46
CA LEU A 82 1.74 -5.64 -5.14
C LEU A 82 2.47 -5.48 -3.80
N HIS A 83 3.56 -4.71 -3.81
CA HIS A 83 4.28 -4.28 -2.63
C HIS A 83 3.81 -2.87 -2.25
N VAL A 84 3.26 -2.75 -1.05
CA VAL A 84 2.75 -1.47 -0.54
C VAL A 84 3.74 -0.89 0.46
N HIS A 85 4.06 0.38 0.25
CA HIS A 85 4.93 1.18 1.10
C HIS A 85 4.16 2.41 1.59
N SER A 86 4.42 2.82 2.83
CA SER A 86 4.05 4.16 3.29
C SER A 86 5.25 5.06 3.10
N LEU A 87 5.08 6.13 2.31
CA LEU A 87 6.00 7.27 2.27
C LEU A 87 5.44 8.49 3.03
N ASP A 88 4.18 8.40 3.43
CA ASP A 88 3.56 9.39 4.29
C ASP A 88 3.63 8.90 5.74
N THR A 89 3.83 9.84 6.65
CA THR A 89 3.73 9.55 8.07
C THR A 89 2.26 9.45 8.45
N PHE A 90 1.82 8.24 8.80
CA PHE A 90 0.53 8.01 9.42
C PHE A 90 0.62 8.35 10.91
N GLU A 91 -0.05 9.41 11.32
CA GLU A 91 -0.32 9.64 12.74
C GLU A 91 -1.54 8.82 13.16
N PRO A 92 -1.49 8.09 14.29
CA PRO A 92 -2.67 7.43 14.82
C PRO A 92 -3.75 8.49 15.08
N LYS A 93 -4.98 8.24 14.63
CA LYS A 93 -6.13 9.07 14.99
C LYS A 93 -6.18 9.12 16.53
N ALA A 94 -6.04 10.31 17.11
CA ALA A 94 -6.16 10.49 18.55
C ALA A 94 -7.51 9.89 19.02
N PRO A 95 -7.55 9.13 20.13
CA PRO A 95 -8.81 8.64 20.67
C PRO A 95 -9.75 9.81 20.93
N GLY A 96 -10.89 9.87 20.24
CA GLY A 96 -11.95 10.85 20.49
C GLY A 96 -12.05 12.06 19.55
N ALA A 97 -11.29 12.14 18.46
CA ALA A 97 -11.58 13.14 17.42
C ALA A 97 -12.79 12.68 16.57
N LEU A 98 -13.91 13.40 16.68
CA LEU A 98 -15.10 13.21 15.83
C LEU A 98 -14.72 13.43 14.35
#